data_AF-A0A973RR86-F1
#
_entry.id   AF-A0A973RR86-F1
#
_cell.length_a   1.000
_cell.length_b   1.000
_cell.length_c   1.000
_cell.angle_alpha   90.00
_cell.angle_beta   90.00
_cell.angle_gamma   90.00
#
_symmetry.space_group_name_H-M   'P 1'
#
loop_
_entity.id
_entity.type
_entity.pdbx_description
1 polymer ?
#
loop_
_entity_poly.entity_id
_entity_poly.type
_entity_poly.pdbx_seq_one_letter_code
_entity_poly.pdbx_strand_id
1 'polypeptide(L)'
;MSEVLNLDPEDLSIGDLEDFEEITGQSLTDALKARPVLDADGARVFDEKGRPLSEAQLSAKVIKALVFVVKRRDNPAFTLEDARHVRISDLKFAEADAEGNG
;
A
#
# COMPACT_ATOMS: atom_id res chain seq x y z
N MET A 1 -20.98 -5.57 10.41
CA MET A 1 -19.72 -5.22 11.08
C MET A 1 -18.71 -5.03 9.97
N SER A 2 -18.18 -3.82 9.82
CA SER A 2 -17.12 -3.52 8.84
C SER A 2 -15.82 -4.09 9.39
N GLU A 3 -15.32 -5.15 8.79
CA GLU A 3 -14.04 -5.75 9.20
C GLU A 3 -12.93 -4.91 8.57
N VAL A 4 -12.40 -4.00 9.37
CA VAL A 4 -11.34 -3.09 8.96
C VAL A 4 -10.07 -3.89 8.74
N LEU A 5 -9.52 -3.86 7.52
CA LEU A 5 -8.28 -4.54 7.19
C LEU A 5 -7.10 -3.74 7.74
N ASN A 6 -6.34 -4.30 8.68
CA ASN A 6 -5.07 -3.71 9.12
C ASN A 6 -3.94 -4.24 8.25
N LEU A 7 -3.23 -3.33 7.58
CA LEU A 7 -2.10 -3.67 6.73
C LEU A 7 -0.79 -3.39 7.48
N ASP A 8 -0.23 -4.42 8.13
CA ASP A 8 1.09 -4.37 8.74
C ASP A 8 2.11 -5.11 7.88
N PRO A 9 3.12 -4.44 7.30
CA PRO A 9 4.12 -5.09 6.46
C PRO A 9 5.01 -6.08 7.23
N GLU A 10 5.08 -5.96 8.56
CA GLU A 10 5.86 -6.86 9.43
C GLU A 10 5.18 -8.20 9.67
N ASP A 11 3.87 -8.29 9.44
CA ASP A 11 3.08 -9.51 9.59
C ASP A 11 3.02 -10.32 8.27
N LEU A 12 3.61 -9.82 7.19
CA LEU A 12 3.64 -10.50 5.89
C LEU A 12 4.70 -11.61 5.87
N SER A 13 4.32 -12.79 5.41
CA SER A 13 5.26 -13.88 5.15
C SER A 13 6.01 -13.68 3.84
N ILE A 14 7.10 -14.42 3.64
CA ILE A 14 7.83 -14.40 2.37
C ILE A 14 6.92 -14.79 1.19
N GLY A 15 6.02 -15.76 1.39
CA GLY A 15 5.06 -16.15 0.35
C GLY A 15 4.11 -15.02 -0.02
N ASP A 16 3.68 -14.22 0.95
CA ASP A 16 2.84 -13.03 0.69
C ASP A 16 3.59 -11.98 -0.14
N LEU A 17 4.89 -11.81 0.11
CA LEU A 17 5.73 -10.91 -0.68
C LEU A 17 5.93 -11.41 -2.12
N GLU A 18 6.09 -12.72 -2.30
CA GLU A 18 6.19 -13.37 -3.62
C GLU A 18 4.88 -13.23 -4.41
N ASP A 19 3.73 -13.56 -3.81
CA ASP A 19 2.40 -13.38 -4.42
C ASP A 19 2.19 -11.90 -4.78
N PHE A 20 2.53 -10.98 -3.88
CA PHE A 20 2.43 -9.54 -4.13
C PHE A 20 3.26 -9.09 -5.34
N GLU A 21 4.52 -9.53 -5.43
CA GLU A 21 5.42 -9.18 -6.52
C GLU A 21 4.93 -9.79 -7.84
N GLU A 22 4.45 -11.04 -7.84
CA GLU A 22 3.87 -11.68 -9.02
C GLU A 22 2.65 -10.90 -9.55
N ILE A 23 1.78 -10.43 -8.64
CA ILE A 23 0.58 -9.66 -9.01
C ILE A 23 0.98 -8.29 -9.54
N THR A 24 1.82 -7.56 -8.81
CA THR A 24 2.08 -6.14 -9.08
C THR A 24 3.16 -5.93 -10.14
N GLY A 25 4.14 -6.81 -10.21
CA GLY A 25 5.36 -6.70 -11.02
C GLY A 25 6.45 -5.85 -10.39
N GLN A 26 6.33 -5.50 -9.10
CA GLN A 26 7.32 -4.74 -8.34
C GLN A 26 7.34 -5.21 -6.88
N SER A 27 8.45 -5.02 -6.19
CA SER A 27 8.54 -5.39 -4.78
C SER A 27 7.66 -4.50 -3.90
N LEU A 28 7.22 -5.03 -2.75
CA LEU A 28 6.42 -4.28 -1.78
C LEU A 28 7.11 -2.97 -1.36
N THR A 29 8.42 -3.02 -1.13
CA THR A 29 9.22 -1.86 -0.75
C THR A 29 9.24 -0.78 -1.83
N ASP A 30 9.27 -1.13 -3.13
CA ASP A 30 9.16 -0.15 -4.21
C ASP A 30 7.74 0.42 -4.31
N ALA A 31 6.74 -0.43 -4.13
CA ALA A 31 5.33 -0.03 -4.18
C ALA A 31 4.94 0.96 -3.06
N LEU A 32 5.50 0.79 -1.86
CA LEU A 32 5.26 1.68 -0.70
C LEU A 32 6.20 2.89 -0.67
N LYS A 33 7.19 2.95 -1.56
CA LYS A 33 8.14 4.05 -1.60
C LYS A 33 7.43 5.35 -1.97
N ALA A 34 7.44 6.31 -1.06
CA ALA A 34 6.91 7.64 -1.33
C ALA A 34 7.63 8.25 -2.54
N ARG A 35 6.88 8.60 -3.58
CA ARG A 35 7.43 9.21 -4.79
C ARG A 35 7.28 10.72 -4.68
N PRO A 36 8.30 11.50 -5.10
CA PRO A 36 8.18 12.94 -5.09
C PRO A 36 7.03 13.34 -6.02
N VAL A 37 6.13 14.17 -5.52
CA VAL A 37 5.07 14.75 -6.34
C VAL A 37 5.74 15.65 -7.37
N LEU A 38 5.46 15.41 -8.64
CA LEU A 38 5.95 16.24 -9.75
C LEU A 38 4.81 17.09 -10.28
N ASP A 39 5.10 18.35 -10.59
CA ASP A 39 4.17 19.25 -11.28
C ASP A 39 4.08 18.91 -12.78
N ALA A 40 3.24 19.63 -13.54
CA ALA A 40 3.03 19.41 -14.97
C ALA A 40 4.33 19.51 -15.80
N ASP A 41 5.30 20.30 -15.34
CA ASP A 41 6.62 20.46 -15.95
C ASP A 41 7.64 19.40 -15.51
N GLY A 42 7.24 18.43 -14.68
CA GLY A 42 8.13 17.38 -14.15
C GLY A 42 9.05 17.84 -13.01
N ALA A 43 8.86 19.06 -12.49
CA ALA A 43 9.58 19.59 -11.34
C ALA A 43 8.97 19.10 -10.02
N ARG A 44 9.78 18.89 -8.98
CA ARG A 44 9.28 18.48 -7.65
C ARG A 44 8.40 19.59 -7.06
N VAL A 45 7.23 19.22 -6.56
CA VAL A 45 6.36 20.10 -5.80
C VAL A 45 6.87 20.21 -4.38
N PHE A 46 6.89 21.42 -3.83
CA PHE A 46 7.31 21.69 -2.46
C PHE A 46 6.13 22.25 -1.65
N ASP A 47 6.05 21.85 -0.38
CA ASP A 47 5.14 22.40 0.63
C ASP A 47 5.47 23.88 0.93
N GLU A 48 4.60 24.60 1.64
CA GLU A 48 4.81 26.00 2.03
C GLU A 48 6.12 26.25 2.81
N LYS A 49 6.69 25.19 3.42
CA LYS A 49 7.98 25.22 4.13
C LYS A 49 9.19 24.89 3.24
N GLY A 50 9.00 24.76 1.93
CA GLY A 50 10.07 24.38 0.98
C GLY A 50 10.52 22.92 1.10
N ARG A 51 9.68 22.04 1.66
CA ARG A 51 9.96 20.59 1.76
C ARG A 51 9.34 19.86 0.57
N PRO A 52 10.03 18.92 -0.09
CA PRO A 52 9.46 18.20 -1.22
C PRO A 52 8.23 17.41 -0.76
N LEU A 53 7.09 17.65 -1.42
CA LEU A 53 5.91 16.82 -1.22
C LEU A 53 6.22 15.43 -1.79
N SER A 54 6.00 14.41 -0.96
CA SER A 54 6.09 13.01 -1.36
C SER A 54 4.74 12.39 -1.10
N GLU A 55 4.13 11.78 -2.12
CA GLU A 55 2.86 11.08 -1.97
C GLU A 55 3.11 9.58 -2.15
N ALA A 56 2.55 8.78 -1.24
CA ALA A 56 2.48 7.34 -1.41
C ALA A 56 1.39 7.05 -2.44
N GLN A 57 1.75 7.11 -3.72
CA GLN A 57 0.82 6.85 -4.82
C GLN A 57 0.59 5.33 -4.96
N LEU A 58 -0.19 4.75 -4.05
CA LEU A 58 -0.58 3.35 -4.13
C LEU A 58 -1.53 3.17 -5.31
N SER A 59 -1.05 2.52 -6.38
CA SER A 59 -1.92 2.17 -7.49
C SER A 59 -3.03 1.23 -7.04
N ALA A 60 -4.19 1.27 -7.70
CA ALA A 60 -5.29 0.34 -7.42
C ALA A 60 -4.85 -1.14 -7.50
N LYS A 61 -3.83 -1.44 -8.32
CA LYS A 61 -3.21 -2.76 -8.43
C LYS A 61 -2.48 -3.17 -7.15
N VAL A 62 -1.72 -2.23 -6.55
CA VAL A 62 -1.01 -2.42 -5.28
C VAL A 62 -2.02 -2.62 -4.14
N ILE A 63 -3.04 -1.77 -4.05
CA ILE A 63 -4.08 -1.90 -3.03
C ILE A 63 -4.77 -3.27 -3.13
N LYS A 64 -5.13 -3.69 -4.35
CA LYS A 64 -5.75 -5.00 -4.58
C LYS A 64 -4.83 -6.16 -4.17
N ALA A 65 -3.54 -6.07 -4.48
CA ALA A 65 -2.56 -7.10 -4.11
C ALA A 65 -2.40 -7.18 -2.58
N LEU A 66 -2.32 -6.04 -1.88
CA LEU A 66 -2.27 -5.98 -0.42
C LEU A 66 -3.50 -6.62 0.23
N VAL A 67 -4.69 -6.29 -0.28
CA VAL A 67 -5.95 -6.88 0.20
C VAL A 67 -5.95 -8.39 -0.01
N PHE A 68 -5.48 -8.85 -1.17
CA PHE A 68 -5.42 -10.27 -1.50
C PHE A 68 -4.52 -11.04 -0.54
N VAL A 69 -3.26 -10.62 -0.36
CA VAL A 69 -2.31 -11.36 0.48
C VAL A 69 -2.77 -11.40 1.94
N VAL A 70 -3.28 -10.28 2.46
CA VAL A 70 -3.76 -10.22 3.86
C VAL A 70 -5.02 -11.05 4.07
N LYS A 71 -6.02 -10.99 3.18
CA LYS A 71 -7.22 -11.83 3.32
C LYS A 71 -6.95 -13.30 3.04
N ARG A 72 -5.98 -13.62 2.19
CA ARG A 72 -5.65 -15.01 1.84
C ARG A 72 -4.99 -15.76 2.99
N ARG A 73 -4.31 -15.05 3.90
CA ARG A 73 -3.76 -15.60 5.15
C ARG A 73 -4.83 -16.24 6.02
N ASP A 74 -5.94 -15.53 6.26
CA ASP A 74 -7.07 -16.06 7.04
C ASP A 74 -8.00 -16.96 6.21
N ASN A 75 -8.07 -16.73 4.90
CA ASN A 75 -8.92 -17.47 3.98
C ASN A 75 -8.18 -17.87 2.70
N PRO A 76 -7.61 -19.08 2.60
CA PRO A 76 -6.84 -19.50 1.42
C PRO A 76 -7.67 -19.61 0.13
N ALA A 77 -9.01 -19.61 0.24
CA ALA A 77 -9.92 -19.58 -0.90
C ALA A 77 -10.22 -18.16 -1.41
N PHE A 78 -9.72 -17.12 -0.73
CA PHE A 78 -9.91 -15.73 -1.15
C PHE A 78 -9.23 -15.49 -2.49
N THR A 79 -9.95 -14.89 -3.44
CA THR A 79 -9.44 -14.68 -4.80
C THR A 79 -9.11 -13.21 -5.08
N LEU A 80 -8.35 -12.96 -6.15
CA LEU A 80 -8.12 -11.61 -6.65
C LEU A 80 -9.40 -10.90 -7.09
N GLU A 81 -10.44 -11.67 -7.46
CA GLU A 81 -11.74 -11.11 -7.76
C GLU A 81 -12.44 -10.64 -6.49
N ASP A 82 -12.38 -11.39 -5.38
CA ASP A 82 -12.91 -10.93 -4.09
C ASP A 82 -12.25 -9.63 -3.63
N ALA A 83 -10.93 -9.49 -3.83
CA ALA A 83 -10.17 -8.30 -3.49
C ALA A 83 -10.71 -7.01 -4.16
N ARG A 84 -11.30 -7.11 -5.37
CA ARG A 84 -11.85 -5.94 -6.09
C ARG A 84 -13.11 -5.37 -5.45
N HIS A 85 -13.80 -6.17 -4.65
CA HIS A 85 -15.07 -5.82 -4.03
C HIS A 85 -14.87 -5.20 -2.63
N VAL A 86 -13.63 -5.23 -2.12
CA VAL A 86 -13.27 -4.57 -0.87
C VAL A 86 -13.31 -3.06 -1.05
N ARG A 87 -14.00 -2.37 -0.14
CA ARG A 87 -14.14 -0.91 -0.17
C ARG A 87 -12.92 -0.25 0.45
N ILE A 88 -12.49 0.86 -0.13
CA ILE A 88 -11.37 1.64 0.42
C ILE A 88 -11.66 2.11 1.85
N SER A 89 -12.93 2.41 2.16
CA SER A 89 -13.38 2.78 3.52
C SER A 89 -13.20 1.67 4.57
N ASP A 90 -13.05 0.42 4.14
CA ASP A 90 -12.77 -0.73 5.01
C ASP A 90 -11.25 -1.01 5.14
N LEU A 91 -10.39 -0.23 4.48
CA LEU A 91 -8.94 -0.36 4.59
C LEU A 91 -8.39 0.63 5.62
N LYS A 92 -7.59 0.12 6.56
CA LYS A 92 -6.68 0.95 7.34
C LYS A 92 -5.25 0.59 6.96
N PHE A 93 -4.59 1.57 6.38
CA PHE A 93 -3.15 1.56 6.30
C PHE A 93 -2.67 1.91 7.69
N ALA A 94 -1.88 1.03 8.31
CA ALA A 94 -1.06 1.45 9.43
C ALA A 94 -0.16 2.55 8.85
N GLU A 95 -0.49 3.82 9.13
CA GLU A 95 0.49 4.89 8.98
C GLU A 95 1.63 4.43 9.87
N ALA A 96 2.75 4.01 9.26
CA ALA A 96 3.98 3.85 10.01
C ALA A 96 4.24 5.23 10.61
N ASP A 97 3.87 5.39 11.88
CA ASP A 97 4.09 6.59 12.65
C ASP A 97 5.53 7.00 12.40
N ALA A 98 5.71 8.04 11.58
CA ALA A 98 6.96 8.76 11.49
C ALA A 98 7.06 9.58 12.78
N GLU A 99 7.16 8.88 13.92
CA GLU A 99 7.63 9.46 15.17
C GLU A 99 9.10 9.81 14.95
N GLY A 100 9.30 11.02 14.43
CA GLY A 100 10.53 11.75 14.59
C GLY A 100 10.82 11.86 16.08
N ASN A 101 11.71 11.01 16.57
CA ASN A 101 12.21 11.09 17.92
C ASN A 101 13.12 12.34 18.01
N GLY A 102 12.74 13.26 18.89
CA GLY A 102 13.41 14.55 19.12
C GLY A 102 14.63 14.47 20.00
#